data_AF-A0AAU2WUV8-F1
#
_entry.id   AF-A0AAU2WUV8-F1
#
_cell.length_a   1.000
_cell.length_b   1.000
_cell.length_c   1.000
_cell.angle_alpha   90.00
_cell.angle_beta   90.00
_cell.angle_gamma   90.00
#
_symmetry.space_group_name_H-M   'P 1'
#
loop_
_entity.id
_entity.type
_entity.pdbx_description
1 polymer ?
#
loop_
_entity_poly.entity_id
_entity_poly.type
_entity_poly.pdbx_seq_one_letter_code
_entity_poly.pdbx_strand_id
1 'polypeptide(L)' 'MIRPGQVYRSCNPRGPRIQVTGYTPGAARAHVADADTGGRVRQILVRQLHATPMTEAGRPRRTGYVLEADPT' A
#
# COMPACT_ATOMS: atom_id res chain seq x y z
N MET A 1 -6.41 7.77 5.19
CA MET A 1 -7.39 6.66 5.38
C MET A 1 -7.17 5.68 4.24
N ILE A 2 -7.23 4.36 4.49
CA ILE A 2 -7.09 3.37 3.41
C ILE A 2 -8.44 3.20 2.70
N ARG A 3 -8.43 3.18 1.36
CA ARG A 3 -9.63 3.05 0.52
C ARG A 3 -9.34 2.25 -0.75
N PRO A 4 -10.33 1.52 -1.30
CA PRO A 4 -10.21 0.91 -2.62
C PRO A 4 -9.81 1.94 -3.68
N GLY A 5 -9.00 1.53 -4.65
CA GLY A 5 -8.48 2.37 -5.72
C GLY A 5 -7.09 2.96 -5.44
N GLN A 6 -6.70 3.09 -4.16
CA GLN A 6 -5.39 3.63 -3.78
C GLN A 6 -4.24 2.76 -4.31
N VAL A 7 -3.23 3.41 -4.91
CA VAL A 7 -2.03 2.76 -5.40
C VAL A 7 -0.87 3.06 -4.47
N TYR A 8 -0.13 2.02 -4.12
CA TYR A 8 1.06 2.10 -3.29
C TYR A 8 2.26 1.50 -4.01
N ARG A 9 3.41 2.18 -3.94
CA ARG A 9 4.70 1.64 -4.39
C ARG A 9 5.43 0.96 -3.25
N SER A 10 6.15 -0.11 -3.55
CA SER A 10 7.03 -0.78 -2.59
C SER A 10 8.16 0.13 -2.10
N CYS A 11 8.44 0.12 -0.79
CA CYS A 11 9.62 0.78 -0.23
C CYS A 11 10.92 0.03 -0.57
N ASN A 12 10.84 -1.26 -0.97
CA ASN A 12 11.94 -1.96 -1.62
C ASN A 12 11.94 -1.60 -3.11
N PRO A 13 13.05 -1.09 -3.68
CA PRO A 13 13.14 -0.68 -5.10
C PRO A 13 12.81 -1.78 -6.11
N ARG A 14 12.90 -3.06 -5.72
CA ARG A 14 12.60 -4.21 -6.59
C ARG A 14 11.19 -4.80 -6.36
N GLY A 15 10.41 -4.21 -5.46
CA GLY A 15 9.07 -4.70 -5.15
C GLY A 15 8.00 -4.15 -6.09
N PRO A 16 6.88 -4.86 -6.28
CA PRO A 16 5.82 -4.43 -7.18
C PRO A 16 5.03 -3.24 -6.64
N ARG A 17 4.30 -2.55 -7.51
CA ARG A 17 3.23 -1.63 -7.12
C ARG A 17 1.97 -2.43 -6.80
N ILE A 18 1.19 -1.97 -5.83
CA ILE A 18 -0.05 -2.63 -5.42
C ILE A 18 -1.20 -1.64 -5.39
N GLN A 19 -2.39 -2.08 -5.80
CA GLN A 19 -3.62 -1.32 -5.69
C GLN A 19 -4.50 -1.94 -4.62
N VAL A 20 -5.08 -1.14 -3.74
CA VAL A 20 -6.09 -1.59 -2.77
C VAL A 20 -7.38 -1.89 -3.53
N THR A 21 -7.84 -3.13 -3.44
CA THR A 21 -9.10 -3.57 -4.05
C THR A 21 -10.24 -3.64 -3.04
N GLY A 22 -9.93 -3.73 -1.76
CA GLY A 22 -10.92 -3.78 -0.68
C GLY A 22 -10.32 -3.54 0.69
N TYR A 23 -11.02 -2.80 1.54
CA TYR A 23 -10.63 -2.60 2.92
C TYR A 23 -11.86 -2.37 3.80
N THR A 24 -11.96 -3.13 4.88
CA THR A 24 -12.96 -2.88 5.94
C THR A 24 -12.34 -1.99 7.01
N PRO A 25 -12.91 -0.81 7.32
CA PRO A 25 -12.37 0.08 8.35
C PRO A 25 -12.17 -0.66 9.69
N GLY A 26 -10.96 -0.55 10.26
CA GLY A 26 -10.58 -1.20 11.51
C GLY A 26 -9.97 -2.60 11.34
N ALA A 27 -10.03 -3.20 10.15
CA ALA A 27 -9.39 -4.48 9.89
C ALA A 27 -7.85 -4.36 9.91
N ALA A 28 -7.17 -5.40 10.38
CA ALA A 28 -5.71 -5.44 10.36
C ALA A 28 -5.12 -5.63 8.95
N ARG A 29 -5.94 -6.03 7.96
CA ARG A 29 -5.52 -6.38 6.60
C ARG A 29 -6.37 -5.68 5.56
N ALA A 30 -5.75 -5.36 4.42
CA ALA A 30 -6.41 -4.88 3.20
C ALA A 30 -6.21 -5.89 2.07
N HIS A 31 -7.19 -5.99 1.17
CA HIS A 31 -7.07 -6.74 -0.08
C HIS A 31 -6.38 -5.86 -1.11
N VAL A 32 -5.37 -6.42 -1.77
CA VAL A 32 -4.59 -5.74 -2.79
C VAL A 32 -4.39 -6.63 -4.01
N ALA A 33 -4.28 -6.01 -5.17
CA ALA A 33 -3.83 -6.62 -6.41
C ALA A 33 -2.53 -5.95 -6.88
N ASP A 34 -1.84 -6.58 -7.82
CA ASP A 34 -0.77 -5.93 -8.58
C ASP A 34 -1.35 -4.71 -9.32
N ALA A 35 -0.74 -3.54 -9.17
CA ALA A 35 -1.31 -2.29 -9.69
C ALA A 35 -1.21 -2.17 -11.22
N ASP A 36 -0.27 -2.88 -11.83
CA ASP A 36 0.01 -2.75 -13.27
C ASP A 36 -0.77 -3.81 -14.08
N THR A 37 -1.03 -4.97 -13.49
CA THR A 37 -1.72 -6.09 -14.17
C THR A 37 -3.11 -6.39 -13.62
N GLY A 38 -3.47 -5.87 -12.44
CA GLY A 38 -4.68 -6.27 -11.70
C GLY A 38 -4.65 -7.71 -11.20
N GLY A 39 -3.55 -8.44 -11.42
CA GLY A 39 -3.39 -9.84 -11.06
C GLY A 39 -3.04 -10.06 -9.60
N ARG A 40 -3.04 -11.34 -9.18
CA ARG A 40 -2.62 -11.83 -7.84
C ARG A 40 -3.22 -11.04 -6.67
N VAL A 41 -4.49 -11.29 -6.40
CA VAL A 41 -5.15 -10.77 -5.20
C VAL A 41 -4.57 -11.42 -3.95
N ARG A 42 -4.11 -10.61 -3.00
CA ARG A 42 -3.61 -11.06 -1.69
C ARG A 42 -4.01 -10.10 -0.58
N GLN A 43 -3.86 -10.54 0.66
CA GLN A 43 -4.04 -9.68 1.84
C GLN A 43 -2.70 -9.20 2.40
N ILE A 44 -2.58 -7.89 2.61
CA ILE A 44 -1.42 -7.25 3.26
C ILE A 44 -1.83 -6.62 4.60
N LEU A 45 -0.89 -6.54 5.54
CA LEU A 45 -1.13 -5.83 6.80
C LEU A 45 -1.25 -4.32 6.56
N VAL A 46 -2.27 -3.70 7.14
CA VAL A 46 -2.51 -2.24 7.07
C VAL A 46 -1.31 -1.45 7.56
N ARG A 47 -0.59 -1.93 8.60
CA ARG A 47 0.63 -1.28 9.10
C ARG A 47 1.77 -1.18 8.08
N GLN A 48 1.70 -1.92 6.97
CA GLN A 48 2.66 -1.83 5.87
C GLN A 48 2.23 -0.81 4.80
N LEU A 49 1.03 -0.23 4.89
CA LEU A 49 0.52 0.79 3.98
C LEU A 49 0.75 2.16 4.61
N HIS A 50 1.74 2.88 4.12
CA HIS A 50 2.21 4.15 4.68
C HIS A 50 1.69 5.33 3.86
N ALA A 51 1.24 6.38 4.54
CA ALA A 51 0.83 7.62 3.88
C ALA A 51 2.03 8.41 3.32
N THR A 52 3.21 8.29 3.93
CA THR A 52 4.41 9.05 3.56
C THR A 52 5.64 8.15 3.42
N PRO A 53 6.63 8.53 2.60
CA PRO A 53 7.84 7.74 2.38
C PRO A 53 8.82 7.81 3.56
N MET A 54 8.57 8.69 4.53
CA MET A 54 9.42 8.90 5.70
C MET A 54 8.83 8.22 6.94
N THR A 55 9.70 7.78 7.84
CA THR A 55 9.33 7.41 9.21
C THR A 55 9.09 8.66 10.04
N GLU A 56 8.51 8.48 11.23
CA GLU A 56 8.32 9.58 12.20
C GLU A 56 9.64 10.21 12.64
N ALA A 57 10.72 9.42 12.65
CA ALA A 57 12.08 9.90 12.92
C ALA A 57 12.76 10.57 11.70
N GLY A 58 12.02 10.86 10.62
CA GLY A 58 12.53 11.56 9.43
C GLY A 58 13.43 10.73 8.52
N ARG A 59 13.45 9.40 8.65
CA ARG A 59 14.28 8.51 7.82
C ARG A 59 13.46 7.88 6.68
N PRO A 60 14.04 7.59 5.51
CA PRO A 60 13.35 6.86 4.47
C PRO A 60 12.87 5.48 4.95
N ARG A 61 11.63 5.11 4.62
CA ARG A 61 11.08 3.78 4.89
C ARG A 61 11.77 2.74 4.02
N ARG A 62 12.21 1.65 4.64
CA ARG A 62 12.88 0.51 3.97
C ARG A 62 11.94 -0.68 3.73
N THR A 63 10.77 -0.65 4.35
CA THR A 63 9.81 -1.77 4.37
C THR A 63 8.39 -1.26 4.16
N GLY A 64 7.54 -2.15 3.65
CA GLY A 64 6.14 -1.82 3.37
C GLY A 64 6.00 -1.10 2.04
N TYR A 65 4.94 -0.31 1.95
CA TYR A 65 4.47 0.34 0.75
C TYR A 65 4.06 1.76 1.09
N VAL A 66 4.34 2.71 0.20
CA VAL A 66 4.00 4.12 0.38
C VAL A 66 2.96 4.54 -0.66
N LEU A 67 1.98 5.33 -0.22
CA LEU A 67 0.94 5.88 -1.06
C LEU A 67 1.56 6.67 -2.22
N GLU A 68 1.14 6.33 -3.43
CA GLU A 68 1.58 6.96 -4.68
C GLU A 68 0.45 7.74 -5.31
N ALA A 69 -0.76 7.16 -5.34
CA ALA A 69 -1.96 7.80 -5.86
C ALA A 69 -3.19 7.43 -5.01
N ASP A 70 -4.07 8.40 -4.81
CA ASP A 70 -5.37 8.26 -4.14
C ASP A 70 -6.47 8.54 -5.17
N PRO A 71 -7.53 7.72 -5.28
CA PRO A 71 -8.69 8.09 -6.08
C PRO A 71 -9.29 9.42 -5.58
N THR A 72 -9.35 10.40 -6.48
CA THR A 72 -10.08 11.67 -6.30
C THR A 72 -11.55 11.47 -6.05
#